data_AF-E9GL40-F1
#
_entry.id   AF-E9GL40-F1
#
_cell.length_a   1.000
_cell.length_b   1.000
_cell.length_c   1.000
_cell.angle_alpha   90.00
_cell.angle_beta   90.00
_cell.angle_gamma   90.00
#
_symmetry.space_group_name_H-M   'P 1'
#
loop_
_entity.id
_entity.type
_entity.pdbx_description
1 polymer ?
#
loop_
_entity_poly.entity_id
_entity_poly.type
_entity_poly.pdbx_seq_one_letter_code
_entity_poly.pdbx_strand_id
1 'polypeptide(L)'
;INVDGLPLFKSTRQEFWVLLALIKGDNQPTPVGVFSGAGKPNNCNDFLRKFVKEANYLAEHGLLHQGQVYDVKIIGFPCDAPARSFIAGSRGHTAKNACHKCTAIGV
;
A
#
# COMPACT_ATOMS: atom_id res chain seq x y z
N ILE A 1 -3.53 -3.47 -5.32
CA ILE A 1 -3.22 -3.20 -3.90
C ILE A 1 -3.54 -1.74 -3.61
N ASN A 2 -4.50 -1.46 -2.74
CA ASN A 2 -4.84 -0.09 -2.34
C ASN A 2 -4.25 0.21 -0.95
N VAL A 3 -3.97 1.47 -0.67
CA VAL A 3 -3.55 1.98 0.64
C VAL A 3 -4.46 3.14 1.00
N ASP A 4 -5.03 3.12 2.20
CA ASP A 4 -5.95 4.15 2.64
C ASP A 4 -5.78 4.48 4.13
N GLY A 5 -6.04 5.74 4.48
CA GLY A 5 -6.01 6.27 5.84
C GLY A 5 -7.42 6.56 6.34
N LEU A 6 -7.80 5.95 7.47
CA LEU A 6 -9.12 6.08 8.07
C LEU A 6 -9.01 6.64 9.50
N PRO A 7 -9.55 7.84 9.79
CA PRO A 7 -9.65 8.33 11.16
C PRO A 7 -10.63 7.46 11.97
N LEU A 8 -10.20 7.00 13.15
CA LEU A 8 -11.03 6.15 14.01
C LEU A 8 -11.97 6.95 14.90
N PHE A 9 -11.49 8.11 15.38
CA PHE A 9 -12.21 8.96 16.30
C PHE A 9 -12.15 10.40 15.82
N LYS A 10 -13.22 11.17 16.07
CA LYS A 10 -13.25 12.60 15.75
C LYS A 10 -12.42 13.44 16.72
N SER A 11 -12.23 12.94 17.95
CA SER A 11 -11.62 13.67 19.07
C SER A 11 -10.13 13.35 19.28
N THR A 12 -9.59 12.35 18.58
CA THR A 12 -8.18 11.98 18.68
C THR A 12 -7.55 11.93 17.30
N ARG A 13 -6.22 11.95 17.24
CA ARG A 13 -5.48 11.76 15.99
C ARG A 13 -5.30 10.28 15.64
N GLN A 14 -6.03 9.37 16.28
CA GLN A 14 -5.87 7.94 16.02
C GLN A 14 -6.41 7.60 14.63
N GLU A 15 -5.56 7.03 13.79
CA GLU A 15 -5.87 6.62 12.42
C GLU A 15 -5.48 5.16 12.21
N PHE A 16 -6.24 4.49 11.34
CA PHE A 16 -5.80 3.27 10.70
C PHE A 16 -5.23 3.59 9.32
N TRP A 17 -4.12 2.95 8.99
CA TRP A 17 -3.62 2.91 7.63
C TRP A 17 -3.62 1.46 7.15
N VAL A 18 -4.44 1.17 6.15
CA VAL A 18 -4.74 -0.21 5.72
C VAL A 18 -4.15 -0.50 4.35
N LEU A 19 -3.60 -1.70 4.19
CA LEU A 19 -3.25 -2.30 2.91
C LEU A 19 -4.41 -3.21 2.49
N LEU A 20 -5.03 -2.92 1.36
CA LEU A 20 -6.16 -3.69 0.82
C LEU A 20 -5.72 -4.42 -0.45
N ALA A 21 -5.88 -5.74 -0.47
CA ALA A 21 -5.70 -6.56 -1.66
C ALA A 21 -7.06 -6.90 -2.29
N LEU A 22 -7.13 -6.83 -3.61
CA LEU A 22 -8.26 -7.31 -4.39
C LEU A 22 -7.72 -8.33 -5.38
N ILE A 23 -8.26 -9.55 -5.34
CA ILE A 23 -7.93 -10.60 -6.31
C ILE A 23 -8.68 -10.26 -7.60
N LYS A 24 -8.01 -10.38 -8.75
CA LYS A 24 -8.64 -10.12 -10.04
C LYS A 24 -9.81 -11.10 -10.25
N GLY A 25 -11.01 -10.57 -10.47
CA GLY A 25 -12.24 -11.35 -10.62
C GLY A 25 -13.06 -11.47 -9.34
N ASP A 26 -12.52 -11.01 -8.21
CA ASP A 26 -13.27 -10.79 -6.97
C ASP A 26 -13.83 -9.35 -6.95
N ASN A 27 -14.84 -9.13 -6.12
CA ASN A 27 -15.47 -7.83 -5.88
C ASN A 27 -15.19 -7.28 -4.49
N GLN A 28 -14.61 -8.07 -3.58
CA GLN A 28 -14.39 -7.67 -2.19
C GLN A 28 -12.90 -7.46 -1.89
N PRO A 29 -12.45 -6.21 -1.66
CA PRO A 29 -11.12 -5.96 -1.13
C PRO A 29 -10.99 -6.54 0.27
N THR A 30 -9.84 -7.17 0.54
CA THR A 30 -9.50 -7.77 1.83
C THR A 30 -8.31 -7.05 2.47
N PRO A 31 -8.37 -6.69 3.76
CA PRO A 31 -7.22 -6.18 4.49
C PRO A 31 -6.10 -7.21 4.57
N VAL A 32 -4.91 -6.85 4.09
CA VAL A 32 -3.69 -7.67 4.18
C VAL A 32 -2.64 -7.06 5.09
N GLY A 33 -2.89 -5.83 5.58
CA GLY A 33 -2.04 -5.17 6.56
C GLY A 33 -2.78 -3.99 7.18
N VAL A 34 -2.53 -3.74 8.46
CA VAL A 34 -3.12 -2.63 9.20
C VAL A 34 -2.05 -2.02 10.09
N PHE A 35 -1.92 -0.70 10.00
CA PHE A 35 -1.22 0.13 10.98
C PHE A 35 -2.25 0.89 11.81
N SER A 36 -1.96 1.07 13.09
CA SER A 36 -2.73 1.87 14.02
C SER A 36 -1.79 2.80 14.76
N GLY A 37 -2.00 4.11 14.64
CA GLY A 37 -1.19 5.11 15.35
C GLY A 37 -1.83 6.49 15.35
N ALA A 38 -1.16 7.42 16.01
CA ALA A 38 -1.52 8.83 15.96
C ALA A 38 -1.14 9.43 14.60
N GLY A 39 -2.05 9.34 13.63
CA GLY A 39 -1.87 9.82 12.27
C GLY A 39 -1.26 8.78 11.31
N LYS A 40 -0.86 9.27 10.15
CA LYS A 40 -0.11 8.52 9.12
C LYS A 40 1.19 7.90 9.68
N PRO A 41 1.56 6.68 9.27
CA PRO A 41 2.87 6.13 9.62
C PRO A 41 4.01 7.07 9.20
N ASN A 42 4.99 7.25 10.09
CA ASN A 42 6.08 8.19 9.87
C ASN A 42 7.04 7.76 8.74
N ASN A 43 7.16 6.46 8.50
CA ASN A 43 8.09 5.89 7.52
C ASN A 43 7.35 4.88 6.64
N CYS A 44 7.33 5.12 5.33
CA CYS A 44 6.67 4.24 4.36
C CYS A 44 7.36 2.88 4.23
N ASN A 45 8.69 2.83 4.34
CA ASN A 45 9.43 1.57 4.25
C ASN A 45 9.13 0.67 5.44
N ASP A 46 9.01 1.23 6.64
CA ASP A 46 8.64 0.45 7.83
C ASP A 46 7.20 -0.05 7.74
N PHE A 47 6.28 0.80 7.27
CA PHE A 47 4.89 0.43 7.03
C PHE A 47 4.74 -0.70 6.00
N LEU A 48 5.50 -0.64 4.90
CA LEU A 48 5.40 -1.60 3.78
C LEU A 48 6.31 -2.82 3.93
N ARG A 49 7.26 -2.84 4.87
CA ARG A 49 8.34 -3.83 4.94
C ARG A 49 7.86 -5.28 4.87
N LYS A 50 6.88 -5.63 5.72
CA LYS A 50 6.33 -6.99 5.78
C LYS A 50 5.63 -7.36 4.47
N PHE A 51 4.78 -6.46 3.98
CA PHE A 51 4.06 -6.64 2.73
C PHE A 51 5.00 -6.83 1.53
N VAL A 52 6.01 -5.97 1.37
CA VAL A 52 6.97 -6.06 0.26
C VAL A 52 7.77 -7.35 0.32
N LYS A 53 8.21 -7.77 1.51
CA LYS A 53 8.93 -9.04 1.69
C LYS A 53 8.09 -10.23 1.24
N GLU A 54 6.84 -10.31 1.69
CA GLU A 54 5.93 -11.40 1.32
C GLU A 54 5.50 -11.33 -0.15
N ALA A 55 5.20 -10.14 -0.67
CA ALA A 55 4.82 -9.95 -2.06
C ALA A 55 5.95 -10.36 -3.02
N ASN A 56 7.20 -10.00 -2.71
CA ASN A 56 8.35 -10.42 -3.51
C ASN A 56 8.55 -11.93 -3.45
N TYR A 57 8.43 -12.53 -2.26
CA TYR A 57 8.51 -13.98 -2.10
C TYR A 57 7.46 -14.70 -2.95
N LEU A 58 6.20 -14.25 -2.91
CA LEU A 58 5.11 -14.82 -3.70
C LEU A 58 5.27 -14.58 -5.20
N ALA A 59 5.84 -13.43 -5.60
CA ALA A 59 6.11 -13.14 -7.00
C ALA A 59 7.21 -14.04 -7.58
N GLU A 60 8.17 -14.46 -6.75
CA GLU A 60 9.30 -15.32 -7.15
C GLU A 60 8.94 -16.82 -7.08
N HIS A 61 8.22 -17.24 -6.03
CA HIS A 61 7.98 -18.66 -5.74
C HIS A 61 6.55 -19.13 -6.04
N GLY A 62 5.63 -18.19 -6.29
CA GLY A 62 4.20 -18.46 -6.39
C GLY A 62 3.54 -18.75 -5.04
N LEU A 63 2.24 -19.02 -5.09
CA LEU A 63 1.42 -19.43 -3.96
C LEU A 63 1.14 -20.94 -4.04
N LEU A 64 1.60 -21.71 -3.06
CA LEU A 64 1.24 -23.12 -2.94
C LEU A 64 -0.15 -23.26 -2.31
N HIS A 65 -1.10 -23.78 -3.08
CA HIS A 65 -2.45 -24.08 -2.60
C HIS A 65 -2.93 -25.42 -3.18
N GLN A 66 -3.39 -26.33 -2.31
CA GLN A 66 -3.87 -27.66 -2.72
C GLN A 66 -2.88 -28.46 -3.60
N GLY A 67 -1.58 -28.33 -3.32
CA GLY A 67 -0.52 -29.03 -4.07
C GLY A 67 -0.19 -28.43 -5.43
N GLN A 68 -0.85 -27.33 -5.82
CA GLN A 68 -0.56 -26.57 -7.03
C GLN A 68 0.10 -25.24 -6.68
N VAL A 69 1.04 -24.81 -7.52
CA VAL A 69 1.70 -23.50 -7.40
C VAL A 69 1.04 -22.53 -8.36
N TYR A 70 0.57 -21.40 -7.85
CA TYR A 70 -0.06 -20.34 -8.62
C TYR A 70 0.86 -19.13 -8.73
N ASP A 71 1.08 -18.65 -9.95
CA ASP A 71 1.82 -17.40 -10.17
C ASP A 71 1.08 -16.21 -9.56
N VAL A 72 1.79 -15.44 -8.73
CA VAL A 72 1.27 -14.22 -8.12
C VAL A 72 1.87 -13.01 -8.80
N LYS A 73 1.02 -12.11 -9.30
CA LYS A 73 1.44 -10.84 -9.93
C LYS A 73 0.63 -9.67 -9.39
N ILE A 74 1.32 -8.60 -9.00
CA ILE A 74 0.68 -7.33 -8.64
C ILE A 74 0.42 -6.55 -9.92
N ILE A 75 -0.86 -6.30 -10.22
CA ILE A 75 -1.28 -5.58 -11.44
C ILE A 75 -1.15 -4.06 -11.26
N GLY A 76 -1.28 -3.56 -10.03
CA GLY A 76 -1.11 -2.14 -9.76
C GLY A 76 -1.55 -1.69 -8.37
N PHE A 77 -1.38 -0.38 -8.16
CA PHE A 77 -1.65 0.31 -6.91
C PHE A 77 -2.69 1.43 -7.10
N PRO A 78 -3.99 1.10 -7.25
CA PRO A 78 -5.05 2.09 -7.42
C PRO A 78 -5.34 2.79 -6.08
N CYS A 79 -4.54 3.80 -5.76
CA CYS A 79 -4.69 4.65 -4.59
C CYS A 79 -4.82 6.12 -5.02
N ASP A 80 -5.41 6.92 -4.14
CA ASP A 80 -5.54 8.37 -4.32
C ASP A 80 -4.15 9.05 -4.28
N ALA A 81 -4.10 10.35 -4.63
CA ALA A 81 -2.82 11.03 -4.76
C ALA A 81 -2.01 11.13 -3.45
N PRO A 82 -2.62 11.44 -2.28
CA PRO A 82 -1.93 11.39 -0.99
C PRO A 82 -1.34 10.02 -0.63
N ALA A 83 -2.12 8.94 -0.70
CA ALA A 83 -1.64 7.61 -0.36
C ALA A 83 -0.56 7.13 -1.35
N ARG A 84 -0.73 7.43 -2.65
CA ARG A 84 0.27 7.14 -3.69
C ARG A 84 1.60 7.82 -3.41
N SER A 85 1.57 9.11 -3.07
CA SER A 85 2.79 9.86 -2.75
C SER A 85 3.51 9.28 -1.54
N PHE A 86 2.75 8.87 -0.52
CA PHE A 86 3.30 8.25 0.68
C PHE A 86 4.00 6.92 0.38
N ILE A 87 3.35 5.99 -0.33
CA ILE A 87 3.95 4.68 -0.62
C ILE A 87 5.09 4.75 -1.64
N ALA A 88 5.08 5.76 -2.52
CA ALA A 88 6.15 5.99 -3.49
C ALA A 88 7.36 6.74 -2.88
N GLY A 89 7.24 7.27 -1.65
CA GLY A 89 8.26 8.16 -1.09
C GLY A 89 8.44 9.45 -1.91
N SER A 90 7.40 9.88 -2.62
CA SER A 90 7.42 11.08 -3.47
C SER A 90 6.73 12.24 -2.78
N ARG A 91 7.02 13.46 -3.26
CA ARG A 91 6.32 14.65 -2.78
C ARG A 91 4.82 14.56 -3.10
N GLY A 92 4.00 15.19 -2.25
CA GLY A 92 2.55 15.24 -2.41
C GLY A 92 2.12 16.02 -3.66
N HIS A 93 0.91 15.75 -4.15
CA HIS A 93 0.36 16.27 -5.41
C HIS A 93 0.37 17.80 -5.59
N THR A 94 0.45 18.58 -4.50
CA THR A 94 0.53 20.05 -4.54
C THR A 94 1.96 20.60 -4.56
N ALA A 95 2.98 19.75 -4.43
CA ALA A 95 4.37 20.18 -4.33
C ALA A 95 5.03 20.38 -5.70
N LYS A 96 6.06 21.24 -5.74
CA LYS A 96 6.95 21.35 -6.92
C LYS A 96 7.66 20.02 -7.15
N ASN A 97 7.78 19.61 -8.42
CA ASN A 97 8.36 18.34 -8.86
C ASN A 97 7.62 17.10 -8.32
N ALA A 98 6.30 17.17 -8.13
CA ALA A 98 5.47 16.05 -7.66
C ALA A 98 4.80 15.24 -8.78
N CYS A 99 5.24 15.37 -10.02
CA CYS A 99 4.63 14.64 -11.13
C CYS A 99 4.92 13.14 -11.02
N HIS A 100 3.89 12.32 -10.79
CA HIS A 100 4.02 10.86 -10.72
C HIS A 100 4.32 10.17 -12.05
N LYS A 101 4.35 10.91 -13.17
CA LYS A 101 4.69 10.39 -14.51
C LYS A 101 6.10 10.76 -14.96
N CYS A 102 6.78 11.65 -14.23
CA CYS A 102 8.12 12.13 -14.56
C CYS A 102 9.11 11.70 -13.47
N THR A 103 10.41 11.83 -13.74
CA THR A 103 11.43 11.71 -12.69
C THR A 103 11.26 12.83 -11.67
N ALA A 104 11.08 12.46 -10.41
CA ALA A 104 10.89 13.38 -9.30
C ALA A 104 11.95 13.15 -8.22
N ILE A 105 12.24 14.17 -7.42
CA ILE A 105 13.10 14.06 -6.25
C ILE A 105 12.24 13.50 -5.10
N GLY A 106 12.74 12.46 -4.44
CA GLY A 106 12.09 11.85 -3.27
C GLY A 106 11.99 12.80 -2.07
N VAL A 107 11.36 12.32 -1.00
CA VAL A 107 11.23 13.03 0.28
C VAL A 107 12.17 12.44 1.32
#